data_AF-X0BBB1-F1
#
_entry.id   AF-X0BBB1-F1
#
_cell.length_a   1.000
_cell.length_b   1.000
_cell.length_c   1.000
_cell.angle_alpha   90.00
_cell.angle_beta   90.00
_cell.angle_gamma   90.00
#
_symmetry.space_group_name_H-M   'P 1'
#
loop_
_entity.id
_entity.type
_entity.pdbx_description
1 polymer ?
#
loop_
_entity_poly.entity_id
_entity_poly.type
_entity_poly.pdbx_seq_one_letter_code
_entity_poly.pdbx_strand_id
1 'polypeptide(L)'
;MISRIRNNEIKVAKDVFKFMPVVNGMSTTSKKVANELAPLKSFATEYLADSKALHELITSMLAIDWEKVNQAEFDNGDQSGYYVRNGLISIQDNIKKELAEAVKVYFWLIRATDSQLKDFTLTNGRWKMEYGTVAYQRWSTIDIDMPCTKMTSKTEKKDGLTKTSNQYRTYWKCHFGPHTSQYQAVHVPYVRMYE
;
A
#
# COMPACT_ATOMS: atom_id res chain seq x y z
N MET A 1 -5.13 -27.96 14.11
CA MET A 1 -5.14 -26.76 14.99
C MET A 1 -5.38 -27.16 16.45
N ILE A 2 -6.41 -27.94 16.76
CA ILE A 2 -6.68 -28.45 18.13
C ILE A 2 -5.51 -29.24 18.73
N SER A 3 -4.84 -30.09 17.93
CA SER A 3 -3.63 -30.81 18.36
C SER A 3 -2.46 -29.87 18.71
N ARG A 4 -2.29 -28.77 17.98
CA ARG A 4 -1.23 -27.78 18.24
C ARG A 4 -1.48 -26.93 19.49
N ILE A 5 -2.75 -26.66 19.79
CA ILE A 5 -3.16 -26.03 21.06
C ILE A 5 -2.87 -26.98 22.22
N ARG A 6 -3.23 -28.26 22.09
CA ARG A 6 -2.94 -29.29 23.11
C ARG A 6 -1.43 -29.50 23.33
N ASN A 7 -0.63 -29.36 22.27
CA ASN A 7 0.83 -29.45 22.32
C ASN A 7 1.53 -28.15 22.78
N ASN A 8 0.77 -27.15 23.24
CA ASN A 8 1.31 -25.88 23.73
C ASN A 8 2.08 -25.06 22.66
N GLU A 9 1.83 -25.33 21.37
CA GLU A 9 2.45 -24.62 20.23
C GLU A 9 1.74 -23.31 19.90
N ILE A 10 0.48 -23.15 20.31
CA ILE A 10 -0.32 -21.92 20.20
C ILE A 10 -0.73 -21.52 21.63
N LYS A 11 -0.01 -20.56 22.22
CA LYS A 11 -0.28 -20.05 23.58
C LYS A 11 -1.06 -18.73 23.55
N VAL A 12 -0.83 -17.94 22.51
CA VAL A 12 -1.47 -16.65 22.28
C VAL A 12 -1.93 -16.54 20.83
N ALA A 13 -2.93 -15.69 20.56
CA ALA A 13 -3.49 -15.54 19.21
C ALA A 13 -2.42 -15.23 18.15
N LYS A 14 -1.34 -14.53 18.51
CA LYS A 14 -0.21 -14.25 17.61
C LYS A 14 0.59 -15.49 17.18
N ASP A 15 0.56 -16.59 17.93
CA ASP A 15 1.29 -17.80 17.57
C ASP A 15 0.67 -18.49 16.34
N VAL A 16 -0.59 -18.21 16.03
CA VAL A 16 -1.28 -18.71 14.83
C VAL A 16 -0.56 -18.25 13.55
N PHE A 17 0.02 -17.04 13.55
CA PHE A 17 0.73 -16.48 12.40
C PHE A 17 1.97 -17.28 12.01
N LYS A 18 2.64 -17.95 12.95
CA LYS A 18 3.80 -18.83 12.68
C LYS A 18 3.47 -20.01 11.76
N PHE A 19 2.18 -20.31 11.64
CA PHE A 19 1.67 -21.44 10.85
C PHE A 19 0.97 -21.00 9.58
N MET A 20 0.89 -19.69 9.31
CA MET A 20 0.37 -19.18 8.05
C MET A 20 1.48 -19.26 6.98
N PRO A 21 1.26 -19.96 5.85
CA PRO A 21 2.27 -20.09 4.78
C PRO A 21 2.75 -18.74 4.25
N VAL A 22 1.85 -17.75 4.19
CA VAL A 22 2.13 -16.38 3.75
C VAL A 22 3.22 -15.75 4.60
N VAL A 23 3.15 -15.89 5.93
CA VAL A 23 4.13 -15.33 6.88
C VAL A 23 5.50 -16.00 6.72
N ASN A 24 5.52 -17.32 6.53
CA ASN A 24 6.77 -18.08 6.38
C ASN A 24 7.48 -17.81 5.04
N GLY A 25 6.74 -17.62 3.94
CA GLY A 25 7.32 -17.31 2.63
C GLY A 25 7.74 -15.85 2.46
N MET A 26 7.20 -14.94 3.29
CA MET A 26 7.27 -13.50 3.05
C MET A 26 8.70 -12.94 3.07
N SER A 27 9.52 -13.39 4.02
CA SER A 27 10.92 -12.95 4.14
C SER A 27 11.73 -13.32 2.90
N THR A 28 11.53 -14.54 2.38
CA THR A 28 12.19 -15.04 1.17
C THR A 28 11.74 -14.27 -0.06
N THR A 29 10.43 -14.05 -0.22
CA THR A 29 9.87 -13.25 -1.32
C THR A 29 10.39 -11.81 -1.28
N SER A 30 10.41 -11.20 -0.10
CA SER A 30 10.98 -9.87 0.14
C SER A 30 12.44 -9.78 -0.33
N LYS A 31 13.29 -10.73 0.09
CA LYS A 31 14.70 -10.77 -0.31
C LYS A 31 14.85 -10.97 -1.81
N LYS A 32 14.02 -11.82 -2.41
CA LYS A 32 14.02 -12.03 -3.86
C LYS A 32 13.70 -10.73 -4.59
N VAL A 33 12.63 -10.03 -4.22
CA VAL A 33 12.26 -8.75 -4.84
C VAL A 33 13.36 -7.69 -4.67
N ALA A 34 13.97 -7.60 -3.48
CA ALA A 34 15.10 -6.69 -3.27
C ALA A 34 16.30 -7.01 -4.18
N ASN A 35 16.64 -8.29 -4.34
CA ASN A 35 17.73 -8.73 -5.21
C ASN A 35 17.44 -8.45 -6.69
N GLU A 36 16.20 -8.66 -7.14
CA GLU A 36 15.80 -8.38 -8.54
C GLU A 36 15.74 -6.88 -8.84
N LEU A 37 15.43 -6.04 -7.84
CA LEU A 37 15.38 -4.58 -7.99
C LEU A 37 16.76 -3.92 -7.91
N ALA A 38 17.74 -4.56 -7.27
CA ALA A 38 19.07 -3.97 -7.06
C ALA A 38 19.78 -3.58 -8.37
N PRO A 39 19.81 -4.42 -9.44
CA PRO A 39 20.41 -4.05 -10.71
C PRO A 39 19.75 -2.83 -11.36
N LEU A 40 18.41 -2.73 -11.29
CA LEU A 40 17.67 -1.60 -11.84
C LEU A 40 18.02 -0.29 -11.14
N LYS A 41 18.25 -0.34 -9.82
CA LYS A 41 18.69 0.82 -9.03
C LYS A 41 20.11 1.23 -9.37
N SER A 42 21.02 0.27 -9.46
CA SER A 42 22.39 0.54 -9.88
C SER A 42 22.42 1.20 -11.25
N PHE A 43 21.67 0.64 -12.22
CA PHE A 43 21.53 1.22 -13.55
C PHE A 43 20.99 2.66 -13.52
N ALA A 44 19.87 2.88 -12.83
CA ALA A 44 19.28 4.22 -12.77
C ALA A 44 20.22 5.23 -12.09
N THR A 45 20.92 4.82 -11.02
CA THR A 45 21.85 5.70 -10.29
C THR A 45 23.09 6.03 -11.12
N GLU A 46 23.64 5.04 -11.83
CA GLU A 46 24.83 5.19 -12.69
C GLU A 46 24.56 6.17 -13.83
N TYR A 47 23.47 5.97 -14.58
CA TYR A 47 23.24 6.74 -15.80
C TYR A 47 22.44 8.04 -15.60
N LEU A 48 21.84 8.28 -14.44
CA LEU A 48 21.08 9.51 -14.21
C LEU A 48 21.96 10.76 -14.22
N ALA A 49 23.13 10.70 -13.58
CA ALA A 49 24.06 11.83 -13.53
C ALA A 49 24.59 12.15 -14.94
N ASP A 50 25.04 11.12 -15.66
CA ASP A 50 25.62 11.26 -17.00
C ASP A 50 24.57 11.71 -18.03
N SER A 51 23.35 11.15 -17.99
CA SER A 51 22.27 11.56 -18.89
C SER A 51 21.83 13.00 -18.64
N LYS A 52 21.81 13.45 -17.39
CA LYS A 52 21.54 14.85 -17.04
C LYS A 52 22.64 15.77 -17.57
N ALA A 53 23.90 15.43 -17.32
CA ALA A 53 25.04 16.22 -17.77
C ALA A 53 25.08 16.33 -19.30
N LEU A 54 24.82 15.23 -20.03
CA LEU A 54 24.75 15.24 -21.49
C LEU A 54 23.58 16.11 -21.99
N HIS A 55 22.41 16.03 -21.36
CA HIS A 55 21.26 16.86 -21.71
C HIS A 55 21.55 18.36 -21.50
N GLU A 56 22.17 18.71 -20.37
CA GLU A 56 22.59 20.09 -20.07
C GLU A 56 23.65 20.58 -21.06
N LEU A 57 24.64 19.74 -21.41
CA LEU A 57 25.67 20.07 -22.39
C LEU A 57 25.07 20.37 -23.76
N ILE A 58 24.21 19.49 -24.29
CA ILE A 58 23.55 19.72 -25.58
C ILE A 58 22.70 21.00 -25.52
N THR A 59 21.95 21.20 -24.45
CA THR A 59 21.14 22.42 -24.28
C THR A 59 22.02 23.67 -24.30
N SER A 60 23.19 23.61 -23.63
CA SER A 60 24.15 24.72 -23.61
C SER A 60 24.73 25.00 -25.01
N MET A 61 25.13 23.96 -25.76
CA MET A 61 25.64 24.09 -27.13
C MET A 61 24.59 24.67 -28.07
N LEU A 62 23.33 24.27 -27.92
CA LEU A 62 22.21 24.75 -28.73
C LEU A 62 21.77 26.17 -28.37
N ALA A 63 22.14 26.68 -27.19
CA ALA A 63 21.82 28.04 -26.77
C ALA A 63 22.82 29.09 -27.28
N ILE A 64 23.96 28.66 -27.84
CA ILE A 64 24.96 29.57 -28.40
C ILE A 64 24.39 30.19 -29.68
N ASP A 65 24.39 31.51 -29.73
CA ASP A 65 24.03 32.27 -30.92
C ASP A 65 25.32 32.64 -31.68
N TRP A 66 25.77 31.75 -32.56
CA TRP A 66 27.00 31.96 -33.34
C TRP A 66 26.92 33.15 -34.30
N GLU A 67 25.72 33.66 -34.60
CA GLU A 67 25.58 34.89 -35.38
C GLU A 67 25.95 36.13 -34.56
N LYS A 68 25.86 36.06 -33.23
CA LYS A 68 26.18 37.17 -32.30
C LYS A 68 27.50 37.00 -31.56
N VAL A 69 27.89 35.76 -31.25
CA VAL A 69 29.13 35.47 -30.54
C VAL A 69 30.33 35.84 -31.42
N ASN A 70 31.28 36.60 -30.86
CA ASN A 70 32.52 36.99 -31.51
C ASN A 70 32.34 37.57 -32.93
N GLN A 71 31.26 38.34 -33.17
CA GLN A 71 30.97 38.95 -34.48
C GLN A 71 32.18 39.66 -35.09
N ALA A 72 32.93 40.43 -34.31
CA ALA A 72 34.12 41.12 -34.78
C ALA A 72 35.21 40.16 -35.32
N GLU A 73 35.34 38.96 -34.74
CA GLU A 73 36.30 37.94 -35.21
C GLU A 73 35.81 37.26 -36.50
N PHE A 74 34.49 37.08 -36.65
CA PHE A 74 33.90 36.40 -37.80
C PHE A 74 33.64 37.32 -39.01
N ASP A 75 33.44 38.62 -38.80
CA ASP A 75 33.09 39.60 -39.83
C ASP A 75 34.28 40.46 -40.30
N ASN A 76 35.51 40.16 -39.85
CA ASN A 76 36.73 40.95 -40.09
C ASN A 76 37.28 40.91 -41.55
N GLY A 77 36.42 40.67 -42.54
CA GLY A 77 36.74 40.74 -43.98
C GLY A 77 37.49 39.52 -44.55
N ASP A 78 37.88 38.57 -43.70
CA ASP A 78 38.51 37.33 -44.11
C ASP A 78 37.44 36.24 -44.30
N GLN A 79 37.35 35.65 -45.50
CA GLN A 79 36.32 34.65 -45.82
C GLN A 79 36.36 33.44 -44.87
N SER A 80 37.51 33.19 -44.25
CA SER A 80 37.76 32.12 -43.29
C SER A 80 36.81 32.17 -42.07
N GLY A 81 36.61 33.34 -41.46
CA GLY A 81 35.76 33.51 -40.28
C GLY A 81 34.29 33.21 -40.56
N TYR A 82 33.78 33.66 -41.72
CA TYR A 82 32.44 33.36 -42.20
C TYR A 82 32.20 31.85 -42.37
N TYR A 83 33.15 31.12 -42.98
CA TYR A 83 33.02 29.67 -43.16
C TYR A 83 33.06 28.91 -41.84
N VAL A 84 33.92 29.33 -40.89
CA VAL A 84 33.97 28.73 -39.54
C VAL A 84 32.63 28.93 -38.83
N ARG A 85 32.08 30.15 -38.83
CA ARG A 85 30.77 30.44 -38.22
C ARG A 85 29.67 29.56 -38.80
N ASN A 86 29.56 29.50 -40.14
CA ASN A 86 28.55 28.67 -40.79
C ASN A 86 28.75 27.18 -40.54
N GLY A 87 30.00 26.73 -40.41
CA GLY A 87 30.33 25.37 -39.98
C GLY A 87 29.81 25.07 -38.58
N LEU A 88 30.01 25.98 -37.62
CA LEU A 88 29.50 25.85 -36.25
C LEU A 88 27.97 25.83 -36.20
N ILE A 89 27.30 26.69 -36.97
CA ILE A 89 25.84 26.70 -37.12
C ILE A 89 25.35 25.35 -37.67
N SER A 90 25.99 24.84 -38.72
CA SER A 90 25.65 23.53 -39.32
C SER A 90 25.84 22.38 -38.33
N ILE A 91 26.92 22.40 -37.52
CA ILE A 91 27.13 21.42 -36.45
C ILE A 91 26.01 21.50 -35.40
N GLN A 92 25.64 22.71 -34.98
CA GLN A 92 24.56 22.94 -34.02
C GLN A 92 23.21 22.43 -34.55
N ASP A 93 22.91 22.66 -35.82
CA ASP A 93 21.71 22.12 -36.48
C ASP A 93 21.70 20.59 -36.52
N ASN A 94 22.86 19.97 -36.79
CA ASN A 94 22.98 18.51 -36.74
C ASN A 94 22.79 17.97 -35.32
N ILE A 95 23.36 18.62 -34.29
CA ILE A 95 23.14 18.25 -32.88
C ILE A 95 21.65 18.36 -32.54
N LYS A 96 21.00 19.44 -32.96
CA LYS A 96 19.56 19.67 -32.72
C LYS A 96 18.70 18.59 -33.35
N LYS A 97 19.01 18.22 -34.59
CA LYS A 97 18.23 17.26 -35.39
C LYS A 97 18.44 15.81 -34.95
N GLU A 98 19.69 15.42 -34.69
CA GLU A 98 20.05 14.02 -34.50
C GLU A 98 20.14 13.61 -33.02
N LEU A 99 20.48 14.54 -32.11
CA LEU A 99 20.84 14.19 -30.72
C LEU A 99 19.91 14.79 -29.67
N ALA A 100 19.43 16.03 -29.86
CA ALA A 100 18.78 16.78 -28.78
C ALA A 100 17.53 16.10 -28.21
N GLU A 101 16.61 15.65 -29.06
CA GLU A 101 15.41 14.97 -28.60
C GLU A 101 15.71 13.56 -28.05
N ALA A 102 16.62 12.82 -28.68
CA ALA A 102 17.00 11.48 -28.22
C ALA A 102 17.61 11.52 -26.80
N VAL A 103 18.55 12.44 -26.56
CA VAL A 103 19.18 12.62 -25.24
C VAL A 103 18.18 13.12 -24.21
N LYS A 104 17.29 14.04 -24.59
CA LYS A 104 16.22 14.52 -23.70
C LYS A 104 15.30 13.37 -23.28
N VAL A 105 14.85 12.55 -24.22
CA VAL A 105 14.00 11.37 -23.92
C VAL A 105 14.76 10.38 -23.04
N TYR A 106 16.02 10.09 -23.35
CA TYR A 106 16.86 9.20 -22.54
C TYR A 106 17.00 9.68 -21.08
N PHE A 107 17.32 10.95 -20.87
CA PHE A 107 17.36 11.57 -19.54
C PHE A 107 16.01 11.45 -18.80
N TRP A 108 14.90 11.79 -19.47
CA TRP A 108 13.57 11.71 -18.86
C TRP A 108 13.17 10.28 -18.48
N LEU A 109 13.50 9.29 -19.30
CA LEU A 109 13.22 7.88 -19.02
C LEU A 109 14.01 7.36 -17.83
N ILE A 110 15.30 7.68 -17.73
CA ILE A 110 16.12 7.29 -16.57
C ILE A 110 15.60 7.99 -15.31
N ARG A 111 15.27 9.28 -15.39
CA ARG A 111 14.70 10.03 -14.28
C ARG A 111 13.36 9.45 -13.81
N ALA A 112 12.49 9.08 -14.74
CA ALA A 112 11.21 8.45 -14.42
C ALA A 112 11.44 7.08 -13.75
N THR A 113 12.40 6.30 -14.26
CA THR A 113 12.77 5.00 -13.67
C THR A 113 13.30 5.16 -12.25
N ASP A 114 14.21 6.11 -12.00
CA ASP A 114 14.71 6.43 -10.66
C ASP A 114 13.58 6.86 -9.71
N SER A 115 12.66 7.71 -10.17
CA SER A 115 11.50 8.14 -9.39
C SER A 115 10.60 6.97 -9.01
N GLN A 116 10.24 6.12 -9.98
CA GLN A 116 9.41 4.93 -9.72
C GLN A 116 10.13 3.96 -8.77
N LEU A 117 11.43 3.76 -8.94
CA LEU A 117 12.24 2.90 -8.07
C LEU A 117 12.36 3.43 -6.63
N LYS A 118 12.24 4.75 -6.43
CA LYS A 118 12.13 5.36 -5.09
C LYS A 118 10.76 5.11 -4.46
N ASP A 119 9.69 5.15 -5.26
CA ASP A 119 8.33 4.81 -4.83
C ASP A 119 8.14 3.31 -4.56
N PHE A 120 8.93 2.46 -5.21
CA PHE A 120 9.15 1.07 -4.77
C PHE A 120 10.01 1.09 -3.49
N THR A 121 9.34 1.41 -2.38
CA THR A 121 9.76 1.40 -0.96
C THR A 121 10.15 -0.01 -0.46
N LEU A 122 10.94 -0.72 -1.26
CA LEU A 122 11.39 -2.10 -1.03
C LEU A 122 12.89 -2.15 -0.73
N THR A 123 13.51 -0.98 -0.52
CA THR A 123 14.96 -0.78 -0.69
C THR A 123 15.65 -0.07 0.45
N ASN A 124 14.88 0.45 1.42
CA ASN A 124 15.43 0.94 2.67
C ASN A 124 15.70 -0.19 3.69
N GLY A 125 15.54 -1.44 3.25
CA GLY A 125 16.26 -2.57 3.81
C GLY A 125 15.63 -3.28 4.99
N ARG A 126 14.41 -2.94 5.43
CA ARG A 126 13.72 -3.71 6.47
C ARG A 126 12.23 -3.77 6.22
N TRP A 127 11.78 -4.84 5.58
CA TRP A 127 10.40 -5.27 5.74
C TRP A 127 10.14 -5.48 7.24
N LYS A 128 9.41 -4.57 7.86
CA LYS A 128 8.84 -4.80 9.18
C LYS A 128 7.49 -5.44 8.96
N MET A 129 7.42 -6.70 9.36
CA MET A 129 6.15 -7.41 9.47
C MET A 129 5.63 -7.18 10.88
N GLU A 130 4.52 -6.47 10.97
CA GLU A 130 3.72 -6.43 12.19
C GLU A 130 2.56 -7.38 12.01
N TYR A 131 2.33 -8.19 13.02
CA TYR A 131 1.19 -9.08 13.08
C TYR A 131 0.55 -8.90 14.45
N GLY A 132 -0.76 -8.79 14.45
CA GLY A 132 -1.50 -8.40 15.63
C GLY A 132 -2.93 -8.87 15.55
N THR A 133 -3.69 -8.53 16.58
CA THR A 133 -5.11 -8.80 16.64
C THR A 133 -5.81 -7.52 17.04
N VAL A 134 -6.78 -7.09 16.24
CA VAL A 134 -7.65 -5.97 16.60
C VAL A 134 -8.94 -6.51 17.18
N ALA A 135 -9.39 -5.95 18.29
CA ALA A 135 -10.70 -6.26 18.84
C ALA A 135 -11.78 -5.60 17.98
N TYR A 136 -12.68 -6.40 17.43
CA TYR A 136 -13.82 -5.93 16.67
C TYR A 136 -15.10 -6.25 17.45
N GLN A 137 -15.85 -5.21 17.78
CA GLN A 137 -17.10 -5.32 18.51
C GLN A 137 -18.27 -5.18 17.54
N ARG A 138 -19.07 -6.24 17.42
CA ARG A 138 -20.34 -6.19 16.69
C ARG A 138 -21.48 -5.86 17.64
N TRP A 139 -22.39 -5.02 17.19
CA TRP A 139 -23.71 -4.85 17.79
C TRP A 139 -24.78 -5.32 16.81
N SER A 140 -25.88 -5.82 17.35
CA SER A 140 -27.10 -6.07 16.58
C SER A 140 -28.32 -5.67 17.40
N THR A 141 -29.40 -5.36 16.70
CA THR A 141 -30.71 -5.15 17.32
C THR A 141 -31.36 -6.51 17.52
N ILE A 142 -31.66 -6.84 18.78
CA ILE A 142 -32.51 -7.98 19.13
C ILE A 142 -33.94 -7.47 19.17
N ASP A 143 -34.77 -8.05 18.31
CA ASP A 143 -36.20 -7.80 18.22
C ASP A 143 -36.92 -9.12 17.94
N ILE A 144 -37.34 -9.80 19.00
CA ILE A 144 -37.87 -11.17 18.94
C ILE A 144 -39.01 -11.38 19.94
N ASP A 145 -39.94 -12.29 19.62
CA ASP A 145 -40.91 -12.77 20.59
C ASP A 145 -40.30 -13.87 21.48
N MET A 146 -40.33 -13.66 22.80
CA MET A 146 -39.84 -14.60 23.81
C MET A 146 -40.98 -15.19 24.67
N PRO A 147 -40.79 -16.36 25.28
CA PRO A 147 -41.75 -16.92 26.22
C PRO A 147 -41.69 -16.16 27.56
N CYS A 148 -42.75 -15.44 27.89
CA CYS A 148 -42.97 -14.84 29.21
C CYS A 148 -43.77 -15.76 30.11
N THR A 149 -43.62 -15.57 31.44
CA THR A 149 -44.28 -16.40 32.44
C THR A 149 -44.84 -15.57 33.60
N LYS A 150 -45.96 -16.00 34.17
CA LYS A 150 -46.55 -15.45 35.40
C LYS A 150 -47.14 -16.58 36.23
N MET A 151 -47.16 -16.39 37.53
CA MET A 151 -47.89 -17.27 38.45
C MET A 151 -49.36 -16.87 38.43
N THR A 152 -50.23 -17.85 38.15
CA THR A 152 -51.68 -17.68 38.20
C THR A 152 -52.23 -18.63 39.28
N SER A 153 -53.11 -18.12 40.13
CA SER A 153 -53.87 -18.94 41.08
C SER A 153 -55.27 -19.20 40.53
N LYS A 154 -55.70 -20.46 40.54
CA LYS A 154 -57.10 -20.83 40.30
C LYS A 154 -57.63 -21.47 41.57
N THR A 155 -58.70 -20.89 42.10
CA THR A 155 -59.43 -21.47 43.23
C THR A 155 -60.57 -22.29 42.65
N GLU A 156 -60.46 -23.62 42.71
CA GLU A 156 -61.58 -24.49 42.35
C GLU A 156 -62.39 -24.78 43.60
N LYS A 157 -63.69 -24.44 43.57
CA LYS A 157 -64.67 -24.94 44.54
C LYS A 157 -65.27 -26.21 43.94
N LYS A 158 -64.88 -27.38 44.47
CA LYS A 158 -65.67 -28.61 44.32
C LYS A 158 -66.31 -28.93 45.66
N ASP A 159 -67.57 -29.32 45.64
CA ASP A 159 -68.36 -29.59 46.84
C ASP A 159 -67.63 -30.61 47.75
N GLY A 160 -67.45 -30.22 49.01
CA GLY A 160 -66.86 -31.05 50.05
C GLY A 160 -65.35 -30.88 50.31
N LEU A 161 -64.62 -30.06 49.56
CA LEU A 161 -63.19 -29.79 49.80
C LEU A 161 -62.94 -28.32 50.21
N THR A 162 -62.14 -28.13 51.26
CA THR A 162 -61.62 -26.81 51.68
C THR A 162 -60.90 -26.14 50.51
N LYS A 163 -61.17 -24.85 50.26
CA LYS A 163 -60.61 -24.08 49.12
C LYS A 163 -59.11 -24.34 48.93
N THR A 164 -58.76 -25.20 47.99
CA THR A 164 -57.37 -25.42 47.61
C THR A 164 -57.00 -24.38 46.55
N SER A 165 -56.07 -23.50 46.92
CA SER A 165 -55.46 -22.54 46.01
C SER A 165 -54.30 -23.23 45.30
N ASN A 166 -54.50 -23.66 44.06
CA ASN A 166 -53.41 -24.17 43.23
C ASN A 166 -52.79 -23.02 42.45
N GLN A 167 -51.49 -22.80 42.67
CA GLN A 167 -50.70 -21.86 41.87
C GLN A 167 -50.00 -22.65 40.75
N TYR A 168 -50.17 -22.21 39.51
CA TYR A 168 -49.47 -22.77 38.35
C TYR A 168 -48.90 -21.66 37.48
N ARG A 169 -47.83 -21.99 36.76
CA ARG A 169 -47.15 -21.06 35.86
C ARG A 169 -47.84 -21.10 34.50
N THR A 170 -48.28 -19.94 34.02
CA THR A 170 -48.83 -19.78 32.66
C THR A 170 -47.78 -19.11 31.77
N TYR A 171 -47.69 -19.55 30.52
CA TYR A 171 -46.72 -19.08 29.52
C TYR A 171 -47.46 -18.37 28.38
N TRP A 172 -46.90 -17.28 27.86
CA TRP A 172 -47.38 -16.60 26.65
C TRP A 172 -46.21 -15.98 25.88
N LYS A 173 -46.42 -15.65 24.60
CA LYS A 173 -45.43 -14.90 23.81
C LYS A 173 -45.46 -13.43 24.21
N CYS A 174 -44.30 -12.88 24.54
CA CYS A 174 -44.12 -11.45 24.78
C CYS A 174 -43.05 -10.92 23.83
N HIS A 175 -43.28 -9.72 23.34
CA HIS A 175 -42.33 -9.03 22.49
C HIS A 175 -41.14 -8.54 23.32
N PHE A 176 -39.92 -8.92 22.91
CA PHE A 176 -38.68 -8.43 23.50
C PHE A 176 -37.86 -7.72 22.43
N GLY A 177 -37.95 -6.40 22.44
CA GLY A 177 -37.26 -5.55 21.49
C GLY A 177 -37.94 -4.20 21.29
N PRO A 178 -37.29 -3.31 20.51
CA PRO A 178 -35.93 -3.43 20.00
C PRO A 178 -34.89 -3.07 21.07
N HIS A 179 -33.90 -3.95 21.29
CA HIS A 179 -32.77 -3.71 22.19
C HIS A 179 -31.44 -3.91 21.48
N THR A 180 -30.51 -2.97 21.65
CA THR A 180 -29.14 -3.12 21.14
C THR A 180 -28.38 -4.09 22.03
N SER A 181 -27.96 -5.22 21.46
CA SER A 181 -27.09 -6.18 22.15
C SER A 181 -25.68 -6.13 21.56
N GLN A 182 -24.70 -6.10 22.46
CA GLN A 182 -23.30 -6.18 22.10
C GLN A 182 -22.88 -7.66 22.11
N TYR A 183 -22.37 -8.14 20.98
CA TYR A 183 -21.71 -9.45 20.96
C TYR A 183 -20.37 -9.36 21.67
N GLN A 184 -19.88 -10.49 22.19
CA GLN A 184 -18.52 -10.58 22.70
C GLN A 184 -17.53 -10.10 21.63
N ALA A 185 -16.57 -9.27 22.03
CA ALA A 185 -15.56 -8.75 21.12
C ALA A 185 -14.80 -9.92 20.48
N VAL A 186 -14.77 -9.96 19.14
CA VAL A 186 -14.02 -10.96 18.39
C VAL A 186 -12.68 -10.36 18.00
N HIS A 187 -11.59 -11.09 18.24
CA HIS A 187 -10.27 -10.66 17.81
C HIS A 187 -10.03 -11.04 16.34
N VAL A 188 -9.86 -10.05 15.48
CA VAL A 188 -9.54 -10.25 14.06
C VAL A 188 -8.02 -10.18 13.90
N PRO A 189 -7.36 -11.27 13.47
CA PRO A 189 -5.93 -11.27 13.19
C PRO A 189 -5.62 -10.43 11.94
N TYR A 190 -4.54 -9.64 11.98
CA TYR A 190 -4.00 -8.94 10.82
C TYR A 190 -2.51 -9.17 10.67
N VAL A 191 -2.04 -9.09 9.42
CA VAL A 191 -0.62 -8.98 9.08
C VAL A 191 -0.47 -7.70 8.26
N ARG A 192 0.45 -6.84 8.68
CA ARG A 192 0.80 -5.59 8.02
C ARG A 192 2.27 -5.63 7.63
N MET A 193 2.55 -5.14 6.42
CA MET A 193 3.89 -4.89 5.93
C MET A 193 4.11 -3.37 5.87
N TYR A 194 5.22 -2.90 6.43
CA TYR A 194 5.64 -1.51 6.33
C TYR A 194 7.17 -1.39 6.48
N GLU A 195 7.71 -0.21 6.19
CA GLU A 195 9.12 0.15 6.37
C GLU A 195 9.45 0.59 7.82
#